data_AF-A0A926ENP3-F1
#
_entry.id   AF-A0A926ENP3-F1
#
_cell.length_a   1.000
_cell.length_b   1.000
_cell.length_c   1.000
_cell.angle_alpha   90.00
_cell.angle_beta   90.00
_cell.angle_gamma   90.00
#
_symmetry.space_group_name_H-M   'P 1'
#
loop_
_entity.id
_entity.type
_entity.pdbx_description
1 polymer ?
#
loop_
_entity_poly.entity_id
_entity_poly.type
_entity_poly.pdbx_seq_one_letter_code
_entity_poly.pdbx_strand_id
1 'polypeptide(L)'
;DGEPQMQSGDNTNAFVKNHKCKDEKNANANVENHTPIPNNNKPIINKPNNQNDNTYIVEIVEYLNQVCGTNYKATTKKTQQLIVARLNEGFSVDEFKTVIDKQFKKWVGTEWQQYLRPNTLFNGDKFEGYLNAPISTGKSIEGHEISQEEDCPY
;
A
#
# COMPACT_ATOMS: atom_id res chain seq x y z
N ASP A 1 -16.64 -76.77 -17.85
CA ASP A 1 -17.23 -75.57 -18.44
C ASP A 1 -16.61 -74.34 -17.80
N GLY A 2 -15.62 -73.75 -18.46
CA GLY A 2 -14.85 -72.60 -17.98
C GLY A 2 -15.05 -71.44 -18.93
N GLU A 3 -15.62 -70.35 -18.42
CA GLU A 3 -15.99 -69.15 -19.17
C GLU A 3 -14.87 -68.09 -19.02
N PRO A 4 -14.34 -67.54 -20.12
CA PRO A 4 -13.27 -66.55 -20.08
C PRO A 4 -13.83 -65.12 -19.91
N GLN A 5 -13.20 -64.37 -19.01
CA GLN A 5 -13.36 -62.92 -18.86
C GLN A 5 -12.22 -62.21 -19.61
N MET A 6 -12.53 -61.24 -20.47
CA MET A 6 -11.55 -60.22 -20.89
C MET A 6 -12.22 -58.92 -21.37
N GLN A 7 -11.57 -57.82 -21.00
CA GLN A 7 -11.94 -56.40 -21.09
C GLN A 7 -12.24 -55.86 -22.51
N SER A 8 -12.96 -54.73 -22.58
CA SER A 8 -12.42 -53.44 -23.07
C SER A 8 -13.53 -52.40 -23.32
N GLY A 9 -13.19 -51.11 -23.11
CA GLY A 9 -14.08 -50.01 -23.51
C GLY A 9 -13.66 -48.62 -23.02
N ASP A 10 -12.37 -48.26 -23.07
CA ASP A 10 -11.93 -46.87 -22.90
C ASP A 10 -12.21 -46.06 -24.18
N ASN A 11 -12.70 -44.84 -23.97
CA ASN A 11 -13.22 -43.91 -24.95
C ASN A 11 -12.12 -43.09 -25.64
N THR A 12 -11.85 -43.37 -26.92
CA THR A 12 -10.92 -42.57 -27.72
C THR A 12 -11.60 -41.33 -28.31
N ASN A 13 -11.22 -40.14 -27.86
CA ASN A 13 -11.39 -38.91 -28.64
C ASN A 13 -10.12 -38.65 -29.47
N ALA A 14 -10.33 -38.49 -30.77
CA ALA A 14 -9.33 -38.36 -31.81
C ALA A 14 -8.88 -36.91 -32.04
N PHE A 15 -7.83 -36.79 -32.87
CA PHE A 15 -7.23 -35.58 -33.47
C PHE A 15 -6.37 -34.74 -32.49
N VAL A 16 -5.07 -34.54 -32.72
CA VAL A 16 -4.46 -33.94 -33.93
C VAL A 16 -3.04 -34.49 -34.15
N LYS A 17 -2.69 -34.69 -35.42
CA LYS A 17 -1.36 -35.11 -35.92
C LYS A 17 -0.44 -33.90 -36.16
N ASN A 18 0.85 -34.20 -36.32
CA ASN A 18 1.92 -33.45 -37.01
C ASN A 18 2.60 -32.34 -36.21
N HIS A 19 3.91 -32.12 -36.25
CA HIS A 19 5.07 -32.85 -36.80
C HIS A 19 6.32 -32.23 -36.15
N LYS A 20 7.44 -32.95 -36.20
CA LYS A 20 8.76 -32.64 -35.62
C LYS A 20 9.50 -31.49 -36.34
N CYS A 21 10.29 -30.71 -35.62
CA CYS A 21 11.69 -30.42 -36.00
C CYS A 21 12.50 -29.73 -34.90
N LYS A 22 13.80 -30.01 -34.92
CA LYS A 22 14.85 -29.48 -34.03
C LYS A 22 15.50 -28.23 -34.64
N ASP A 23 16.27 -27.55 -33.80
CA ASP A 23 17.56 -26.90 -34.04
C ASP A 23 17.64 -25.41 -33.67
N GLU A 24 18.61 -25.18 -32.79
CA GLU A 24 19.20 -23.94 -32.29
C GLU A 24 19.94 -23.20 -33.42
N LYS A 25 19.75 -21.87 -33.60
CA LYS A 25 20.78 -20.86 -33.95
C LYS A 25 20.27 -19.41 -33.78
N ASN A 26 21.05 -18.67 -33.00
CA ASN A 26 21.42 -17.24 -33.04
C ASN A 26 21.19 -16.48 -34.37
N ALA A 27 20.56 -15.28 -34.32
CA ALA A 27 21.04 -14.03 -34.94
C ALA A 27 20.07 -12.83 -34.72
N ASN A 28 20.67 -11.64 -34.66
CA ASN A 28 20.11 -10.30 -34.55
C ASN A 28 19.46 -9.78 -35.85
N ALA A 29 18.39 -8.97 -35.75
CA ALA A 29 18.08 -7.92 -36.74
C ALA A 29 17.02 -6.95 -36.18
N ASN A 30 17.37 -5.67 -36.20
CA ASN A 30 16.49 -4.52 -36.01
C ASN A 30 15.62 -4.31 -37.25
N VAL A 31 14.30 -4.16 -37.10
CA VAL A 31 13.48 -3.48 -38.11
C VAL A 31 12.33 -2.72 -37.42
N GLU A 32 12.37 -1.40 -37.57
CA GLU A 32 11.28 -0.49 -37.24
C GLU A 32 10.05 -0.85 -38.09
N ASN A 33 8.89 -1.00 -37.45
CA ASN A 33 7.60 -0.86 -38.12
C ASN A 33 6.58 -0.32 -37.14
N HIS A 34 6.25 0.97 -37.33
CA HIS A 34 5.17 1.68 -36.65
C HIS A 34 3.83 0.94 -36.82
N THR A 35 3.19 0.60 -35.71
CA THR A 35 1.75 0.31 -35.64
C THR A 35 1.15 0.93 -34.38
N PRO A 36 -0.14 1.34 -34.40
CA PRO A 36 -0.72 2.23 -33.40
C PRO A 36 -0.96 1.52 -32.07
N ILE A 37 -0.60 2.19 -30.98
CA ILE A 37 -0.68 1.73 -29.59
C ILE A 37 -2.14 1.78 -29.11
N PRO A 38 -2.78 0.66 -28.71
CA PRO A 38 -3.86 0.74 -27.73
C PRO A 38 -3.23 0.84 -26.33
N ASN A 39 -3.41 2.01 -25.70
CA ASN A 39 -2.97 2.31 -24.34
C ASN A 39 -3.71 1.42 -23.33
N ASN A 40 -3.14 0.25 -23.04
CA ASN A 40 -3.48 -0.54 -21.88
C ASN A 40 -2.38 -0.36 -20.83
N ASN A 41 -2.34 0.82 -20.20
CA ASN A 41 -1.64 1.03 -18.93
C ASN A 41 -2.26 0.14 -17.85
N LYS A 42 -1.86 -1.14 -17.81
CA LYS A 42 -1.89 -1.92 -16.58
C LYS A 42 -0.93 -1.24 -15.62
N PRO A 43 -1.35 -0.88 -14.40
CA PRO A 43 -0.40 -0.47 -13.39
C PRO A 43 0.54 -1.65 -13.17
N ILE A 44 1.82 -1.45 -13.47
CA ILE A 44 2.87 -2.40 -13.15
C ILE A 44 2.86 -2.51 -11.63
N ILE A 45 2.25 -3.58 -11.12
CA ILE A 45 2.30 -3.92 -9.70
C ILE A 45 3.74 -4.38 -9.46
N ASN A 46 4.63 -3.43 -9.17
CA ASN A 46 5.91 -3.71 -8.58
C ASN A 46 5.63 -4.34 -7.22
N LYS A 47 5.78 -5.67 -7.15
CA LYS A 47 5.82 -6.41 -5.90
C LYS A 47 6.89 -5.74 -5.01
N PRO A 48 6.61 -5.42 -3.73
CA PRO A 48 7.63 -4.81 -2.87
C PRO A 48 8.80 -5.79 -2.79
N ASN A 49 9.90 -5.46 -3.47
CA ASN A 49 11.05 -6.34 -3.66
C ASN A 49 12.10 -6.13 -2.54
N ASN A 50 11.74 -5.36 -1.51
CA ASN A 50 12.59 -5.09 -0.37
C ASN A 50 11.92 -5.69 0.87
N GLN A 51 12.59 -6.65 1.53
CA GLN A 51 12.06 -7.26 2.76
C GLN A 51 11.71 -6.20 3.83
N ASN A 52 12.43 -5.07 3.80
CA ASN A 52 12.23 -3.94 4.69
C ASN A 52 10.86 -3.27 4.49
N ASP A 53 10.40 -3.14 3.24
CA ASP A 53 9.12 -2.50 2.92
C ASP A 53 7.95 -3.28 3.52
N ASN A 54 8.02 -4.61 3.49
CA ASN A 54 6.97 -5.45 4.05
C ASN A 54 6.89 -5.30 5.57
N THR A 55 8.03 -5.22 6.25
CA THR A 55 8.11 -4.94 7.69
C THR A 55 7.47 -3.58 8.01
N TYR A 56 7.83 -2.52 7.27
CA TYR A 56 7.27 -1.18 7.46
C TYR A 56 5.77 -1.12 7.19
N ILE A 57 5.28 -1.80 6.15
CA ILE A 57 3.85 -1.88 5.87
C ILE A 57 3.11 -2.51 7.04
N VAL A 58 3.61 -3.64 7.56
CA VAL A 58 2.99 -4.32 8.70
C VAL A 58 2.96 -3.40 9.91
N GLU A 59 4.09 -2.77 10.24
CA GLU A 59 4.21 -1.86 11.38
C GLU A 59 3.24 -0.67 11.29
N ILE A 60 3.16 0.00 10.13
CA ILE A 60 2.27 1.15 9.91
C ILE A 60 0.80 0.74 10.04
N VAL A 61 0.42 -0.41 9.48
CA VAL A 61 -0.97 -0.90 9.51
C VAL A 61 -1.36 -1.38 10.91
N GLU A 62 -0.47 -2.06 11.61
CA GLU A 62 -0.69 -2.46 13.01
C GLU A 62 -0.85 -1.24 13.91
N TYR A 63 -0.03 -0.21 13.73
CA TYR A 63 -0.17 1.04 14.48
C TYR A 63 -1.51 1.72 14.23
N LEU A 64 -1.93 1.84 12.96
CA LEU A 64 -3.25 2.35 12.59
C LEU A 64 -4.37 1.56 13.28
N ASN A 65 -4.28 0.24 13.28
CA ASN A 65 -5.26 -0.64 13.90
C ASN A 65 -5.33 -0.44 15.41
N GLN A 66 -4.17 -0.33 16.07
CA GLN A 66 -4.05 -0.09 17.51
C GLN A 66 -4.69 1.25 17.90
N VAL A 67 -4.37 2.33 17.19
CA VAL A 67 -4.84 3.69 17.52
C VAL A 67 -6.33 3.85 17.20
N CYS A 68 -6.77 3.42 16.02
CA CYS A 68 -8.14 3.64 15.56
C CYS A 68 -9.13 2.57 16.05
N GLY A 69 -8.67 1.51 16.71
CA GLY A 69 -9.51 0.36 17.06
C GLY A 69 -10.05 -0.39 15.83
N THR A 70 -9.24 -0.51 14.78
CA THR A 70 -9.63 -1.10 13.49
C THR A 70 -8.87 -2.40 13.20
N ASN A 71 -9.22 -3.09 12.11
CA ASN A 71 -8.61 -4.37 11.71
C ASN A 71 -8.27 -4.40 10.21
N TYR A 72 -7.56 -3.37 9.74
CA TYR A 72 -7.04 -3.35 8.38
C TYR A 72 -5.94 -4.40 8.19
N LYS A 73 -5.90 -4.99 6.99
CA LYS A 73 -4.90 -6.01 6.66
C LYS A 73 -3.73 -5.41 5.90
N ALA A 74 -2.52 -5.63 6.40
CA ALA A 74 -1.26 -5.28 5.74
C ALA A 74 -1.08 -5.99 4.38
N THR A 75 -1.81 -7.08 4.14
CA THR A 75 -1.81 -7.83 2.88
C THR A 75 -2.64 -7.19 1.76
N THR A 76 -3.39 -6.11 2.06
CA THR A 76 -4.25 -5.45 1.08
C THR A 76 -3.41 -4.69 0.07
N LYS A 77 -3.49 -5.06 -1.22
CA LYS A 77 -2.71 -4.45 -2.30
C LYS A 77 -2.81 -2.92 -2.33
N LYS A 78 -4.01 -2.36 -2.16
CA LYS A 78 -4.22 -0.91 -2.20
C LYS A 78 -3.51 -0.21 -1.04
N THR A 79 -3.58 -0.76 0.17
CA THR A 79 -2.87 -0.23 1.34
C THR A 79 -1.36 -0.30 1.15
N GLN A 80 -0.85 -1.43 0.66
CA GLN A 80 0.57 -1.60 0.33
C GLN A 80 1.05 -0.56 -0.67
N GLN A 81 0.30 -0.36 -1.77
CA GLN A 81 0.65 0.60 -2.81
C GLN A 81 0.74 2.03 -2.27
N LEU A 82 -0.21 2.43 -1.41
CA LEU A 82 -0.20 3.77 -0.82
C LEU A 82 0.99 3.97 0.12
N ILE A 83 1.32 2.96 0.94
CA ILE A 83 2.45 3.05 1.88
C ILE A 83 3.78 3.04 1.13
N VAL A 84 3.98 2.09 0.20
CA VAL A 84 5.22 1.96 -0.58
C VAL A 84 5.48 3.19 -1.43
N ALA A 85 4.44 3.79 -2.01
CA ALA A 85 4.60 5.05 -2.75
C ALA A 85 5.22 6.15 -1.87
N ARG A 86 4.80 6.26 -0.62
CA ARG A 86 5.20 7.33 0.31
C ARG A 86 6.59 7.04 0.88
N LEU A 87 6.90 5.76 1.14
CA LEU A 87 8.27 5.33 1.46
C LEU A 87 9.24 5.68 0.32
N ASN A 88 8.84 5.47 -0.94
CA ASN A 88 9.66 5.84 -2.11
C ASN A 88 9.76 7.35 -2.33
N GLU A 89 8.77 8.13 -1.89
CA GLU A 89 8.81 9.60 -1.87
C GLU A 89 9.76 10.14 -0.78
N GLY A 90 10.24 9.28 0.13
CA GLY A 90 11.21 9.62 1.18
C GLY A 90 10.63 9.77 2.57
N PHE A 91 9.34 9.47 2.76
CA PHE A 91 8.70 9.53 4.07
C PHE A 91 9.09 8.32 4.94
N SER A 92 9.30 8.57 6.22
CA SER A 92 9.68 7.61 7.25
C SER A 92 8.45 7.03 7.96
N VAL A 93 8.61 5.84 8.55
CA VAL A 93 7.55 5.17 9.35
C VAL A 93 7.00 6.07 10.46
N ASP A 94 7.86 6.85 11.12
CA ASP A 94 7.46 7.81 12.16
C ASP A 94 6.55 8.93 11.63
N GLU A 95 6.74 9.38 10.38
CA GLU A 95 5.85 10.36 9.76
C GLU A 95 4.46 9.76 9.48
N PHE A 96 4.38 8.48 9.10
CA PHE A 96 3.09 7.80 9.00
C PHE A 96 2.38 7.72 10.36
N LYS A 97 3.10 7.35 11.42
CA LYS A 97 2.54 7.31 12.79
C LYS A 97 2.07 8.69 13.22
N THR A 98 2.84 9.73 12.91
CA THR A 98 2.48 11.13 13.18
C THR A 98 1.18 11.54 12.48
N VAL A 99 1.02 11.20 11.20
CA VAL A 99 -0.23 11.46 10.45
C VAL A 99 -1.40 10.75 11.09
N ILE A 100 -1.24 9.48 11.48
CA ILE A 100 -2.26 8.70 12.17
C ILE A 100 -2.68 9.39 13.46
N ASP A 101 -1.73 9.77 14.31
CA ASP A 101 -2.01 10.42 15.60
C ASP A 101 -2.69 11.77 15.43
N LYS A 102 -2.18 12.62 14.54
CA LYS A 102 -2.76 13.93 14.26
C LYS A 102 -4.20 13.79 13.79
N GLN A 103 -4.42 12.87 12.85
CA GLN A 103 -5.72 12.75 12.24
C GLN A 103 -6.73 12.04 13.15
N PHE A 104 -6.29 11.06 13.93
CA PHE A 104 -7.07 10.44 14.99
C PHE A 104 -7.50 11.49 16.02
N LYS A 105 -6.58 12.26 16.59
CA LYS A 105 -6.91 13.33 17.57
C LYS A 105 -7.90 14.35 17.01
N LYS A 106 -7.79 14.68 15.72
CA LYS A 106 -8.66 15.66 15.07
C LYS A 106 -10.06 15.12 14.76
N TRP A 107 -10.20 13.82 14.48
CA TRP A 107 -11.46 13.24 14.00
C TRP A 107 -12.16 12.34 15.02
N VAL A 108 -11.47 11.86 16.05
CA VAL A 108 -12.07 11.04 17.10
C VAL A 108 -13.25 11.77 17.76
N GLY A 109 -14.37 11.07 17.93
CA GLY A 109 -15.60 11.64 18.50
C GLY A 109 -16.40 12.54 17.54
N THR A 110 -15.96 12.70 16.29
CA THR A 110 -16.68 13.45 15.26
C THR A 110 -17.22 12.53 14.16
N GLU A 111 -18.09 13.04 13.30
CA GLU A 111 -18.55 12.33 12.10
C GLU A 111 -17.41 11.93 11.15
N TRP A 112 -16.25 12.58 11.27
CA TRP A 112 -15.09 12.35 10.42
C TRP A 112 -14.28 11.11 10.81
N GLN A 113 -14.51 10.54 12.00
CA GLN A 113 -13.80 9.36 12.50
C GLN A 113 -13.90 8.18 11.52
N GLN A 114 -15.02 8.03 10.82
CA GLN A 114 -15.24 6.98 9.81
C GLN A 114 -14.26 7.03 8.63
N TYR A 115 -13.56 8.14 8.43
CA TYR A 115 -12.58 8.35 7.37
C TYR A 115 -11.14 8.05 7.79
N LEU A 116 -10.89 7.58 9.01
CA LEU A 116 -9.60 7.08 9.49
C LEU A 116 -9.25 5.73 8.82
N ARG A 117 -9.05 5.76 7.50
CA ARG A 117 -8.76 4.60 6.65
C ARG A 117 -7.43 4.82 5.94
N PRO A 118 -6.69 3.76 5.57
CA PRO A 118 -5.42 3.90 4.84
C PRO A 118 -5.55 4.73 3.55
N ASN A 119 -6.66 4.56 2.82
CA ASN A 119 -6.91 5.28 1.57
C ASN A 119 -7.07 6.79 1.74
N THR A 120 -7.55 7.24 2.90
CA THR A 120 -7.74 8.67 3.20
C THR A 120 -6.45 9.26 3.75
N LEU A 121 -5.86 8.58 4.74
CA LEU A 121 -4.70 9.10 5.47
C LEU A 121 -3.43 9.11 4.62
N PHE A 122 -3.23 8.06 3.82
CA PHE A 122 -2.03 7.91 3.00
C PHE A 122 -2.28 8.32 1.55
N ASN A 123 -3.23 9.22 1.30
CA ASN A 123 -3.42 9.79 -0.03
C ASN A 123 -2.30 10.80 -0.34
N GLY A 124 -1.67 10.68 -1.51
CA GLY A 124 -0.50 11.50 -1.87
C GLY A 124 -0.79 13.00 -1.83
N ASP A 125 -1.96 13.43 -2.30
CA ASP A 125 -2.33 14.85 -2.39
C ASP A 125 -2.50 15.52 -1.02
N LYS A 126 -2.68 14.72 0.04
CA LYS A 126 -3.00 15.22 1.38
C LYS A 126 -2.01 14.80 2.46
N PHE A 127 -1.15 13.82 2.19
CA PHE A 127 -0.26 13.22 3.18
C PHE A 127 0.66 14.27 3.82
N GLU A 128 1.38 15.03 3.00
CA GLU A 128 2.26 16.12 3.45
C GLU A 128 1.46 17.20 4.21
N GLY A 129 0.24 17.50 3.76
CA GLY A 129 -0.64 18.44 4.43
C GLY A 129 -1.07 17.97 5.83
N TYR A 130 -1.35 16.67 5.99
CA TYR A 130 -1.65 16.08 7.30
C TYR A 130 -0.41 16.04 8.20
N LEU A 131 0.75 15.73 7.63
CA LEU A 131 2.02 15.71 8.34
C LEU A 131 2.40 17.09 8.85
N ASN A 132 2.15 18.14 8.08
CA ASN A 132 2.44 19.53 8.46
C ASN A 132 1.29 20.23 9.19
N ALA A 133 0.13 19.58 9.33
CA ALA A 133 -1.01 20.17 10.03
C ALA A 133 -0.62 20.53 11.48
N PRO A 134 -1.03 21.73 11.98
CA PRO A 134 -0.78 22.10 13.36
C PRO A 134 -1.48 21.10 14.27
N ILE A 135 -0.78 20.68 15.32
CA ILE A 135 -1.37 19.83 16.34
C ILE A 135 -2.37 20.73 17.07
N SER A 136 -3.67 20.44 16.94
CA SER A 136 -4.71 21.08 17.74
C SER A 136 -4.68 20.52 19.15
N THR A 137 -3.54 20.63 19.83
CA THR A 137 -3.48 20.54 21.29
C THR A 137 -4.11 21.83 21.79
N GLY A 138 -5.33 21.73 22.32
CA GLY A 138 -5.84 22.78 23.18
C GLY A 138 -4.84 23.00 24.32
N LYS A 139 -4.17 24.16 24.28
CA LYS A 139 -3.46 24.83 25.37
C LYS A 139 -2.27 24.09 26.01
N SER A 140 -1.07 24.59 25.70
CA SER A 140 -0.06 24.93 26.70
C SER A 140 0.74 26.12 26.18
N ILE A 141 0.08 27.29 26.19
CA ILE A 141 0.81 28.55 26.38
C ILE A 141 1.12 28.56 27.88
N GLU A 142 2.33 28.20 28.24
CA GLU A 142 2.90 28.53 29.55
C GLU A 142 4.36 28.91 29.30
N GLY A 143 4.66 30.19 29.55
CA GLY A 143 5.95 30.81 29.22
C GLY A 143 5.88 32.22 28.67
N HIS A 144 4.88 33.03 29.05
CA HIS A 144 4.99 34.48 28.98
C HIS A 144 4.41 35.10 30.25
N GLU A 145 5.19 35.08 31.32
CA GLU A 145 5.02 35.98 32.46
C GLU A 145 6.16 37.00 32.38
N ILE A 146 5.87 38.14 31.73
CA ILE A 146 6.70 39.34 31.83
C ILE A 146 5.80 40.47 32.32
N SER A 147 6.27 41.15 33.37
CA SER A 147 5.79 42.41 33.97
C SER A 147 4.59 42.20 34.93
N GLN A 148 4.58 42.73 36.15
CA GLN A 148 4.82 44.13 36.49
C GLN A 148 5.46 44.31 37.88
N GLU A 149 6.43 45.23 37.92
CA GLU A 149 6.83 45.97 39.12
C GLU A 149 5.60 46.61 39.75
N GLU A 150 5.33 46.31 41.02
CA GLU A 150 4.46 47.10 41.87
C GLU A 150 5.24 47.49 43.12
N ASP A 151 5.25 48.80 43.34
CA ASP A 151 5.84 49.57 44.42
C ASP A 151 5.32 49.15 45.83
N CYS A 152 6.26 49.09 46.80
CA CYS A 152 6.11 49.40 48.25
C CYS A 152 5.27 48.47 49.19
N PRO A 153 5.37 48.56 50.55
CA PRO A 153 6.27 49.31 51.47
C PRO A 153 7.05 48.36 52.45
N TYR A 154 8.13 48.76 53.14
CA TYR A 154 8.23 49.75 54.23
C TYR A 154 9.69 50.12 54.49
#